data_AF-A0A8K0D111-F1
#
_entry.id   AF-A0A8K0D111-F1
#
_cell.length_a   1.000
_cell.length_b   1.000
_cell.length_c   1.000
_cell.angle_alpha   90.00
_cell.angle_beta   90.00
_cell.angle_gamma   90.00
#
_symmetry.space_group_name_H-M   'P 1'
#
loop_
_entity.id
_entity.type
_entity.pdbx_description
1 polymer ?
#
loop_
_entity_poly.entity_id
_entity_poly.type
_entity_poly.pdbx_seq_one_letter_code
_entity_poly.pdbx_strand_id
1 'polypeptide(L)'
;MIYTFNMEIYTGKQTEGPFCVSSQPPDVVKKLAAPLFESGRKITADHCFTDFNLIHELKTKKLYVGTVRKNKRQLPFSFVNVKRRAQYSSMFGFNNGMVLASYISRKEKT
;
A
#
# COMPACT_ATOMS: atom_id res chain seq x y z
N MET A 1 10.06 11.62 18.73
CA MET A 1 8.69 11.72 19.30
C MET A 1 7.72 11.13 18.30
N ILE A 2 6.82 10.25 18.73
CA ILE A 2 5.77 9.63 17.91
C ILE A 2 4.44 10.15 18.44
N TYR A 3 3.52 10.54 17.56
CA TYR A 3 2.19 11.03 17.95
C TYR A 3 1.11 10.34 17.14
N THR A 4 -0.04 10.10 17.77
CA THR A 4 -1.24 9.58 17.11
C THR A 4 -2.05 10.76 16.60
N PHE A 5 -2.28 10.80 15.29
CA PHE A 5 -3.04 11.88 14.65
C PHE A 5 -4.53 11.54 14.48
N ASN A 6 -4.82 10.32 14.05
CA ASN A 6 -6.18 9.83 13.78
C ASN A 6 -6.26 8.32 14.09
N MET A 7 -7.42 7.83 14.50
CA MET A 7 -7.63 6.43 14.89
C MET A 7 -9.05 5.98 14.54
N GLU A 8 -9.18 4.74 14.09
CA GLU A 8 -10.46 4.06 13.86
C GLU A 8 -10.42 2.68 14.52
N ILE A 9 -11.45 2.31 15.27
CA ILE A 9 -11.54 1.03 15.98
C ILE A 9 -12.24 0.01 15.08
N TYR A 10 -11.60 -1.14 14.87
CA TYR A 10 -12.22 -2.27 14.17
C TYR A 10 -13.10 -3.08 15.14
N THR A 11 -14.41 -3.07 14.92
CA THR A 11 -15.38 -3.79 15.78
C THR A 11 -16.00 -5.03 15.11
N GLY A 12 -15.42 -5.50 14.00
CA GLY A 12 -16.01 -6.59 13.20
C GLY A 12 -17.24 -6.15 12.41
N LYS A 13 -18.16 -7.08 12.14
CA LYS A 13 -19.40 -6.79 11.40
C LYS A 13 -20.36 -6.01 12.30
N GLN A 14 -20.58 -4.76 11.98
CA GLN A 14 -21.53 -3.91 12.68
C GLN A 14 -22.97 -4.18 12.23
N THR A 15 -23.91 -3.91 13.12
CA THR A 15 -25.35 -3.88 12.79
C THR A 15 -25.64 -2.67 11.91
N GLU A 16 -26.75 -2.72 11.17
CA GLU A 16 -27.17 -1.57 10.36
C GLU A 16 -27.31 -0.32 11.22
N GLY A 17 -26.77 0.80 10.71
CA GLY A 17 -26.67 2.05 11.44
C GLY A 17 -25.63 2.99 10.86
N PRO A 18 -25.52 4.22 11.39
CA PRO A 18 -24.63 5.25 10.86
C PRO A 18 -23.14 4.88 10.97
N PHE A 19 -22.80 3.95 11.87
CA PHE A 19 -21.44 3.49 12.04
C PHE A 19 -21.08 2.32 11.15
N CYS A 20 -22.04 1.66 10.49
CA CYS A 20 -21.83 0.52 9.59
C CYS A 20 -21.07 0.96 8.33
N VAL A 21 -19.77 1.15 8.48
CA VAL A 21 -18.86 1.62 7.43
C VAL A 21 -17.95 0.48 6.98
N SER A 22 -17.49 0.58 5.73
CA SER A 22 -16.53 -0.39 5.19
C SER A 22 -15.26 -0.41 6.05
N SER A 23 -14.92 -1.62 6.51
CA SER A 23 -13.65 -1.94 7.16
C SER A 23 -12.61 -2.45 6.16
N GLN A 24 -12.87 -2.31 4.84
CA GLN A 24 -11.89 -2.70 3.84
C GLN A 24 -10.66 -1.78 3.93
N PRO A 25 -9.44 -2.32 3.76
CA PRO A 25 -8.23 -1.53 3.95
C PRO A 25 -8.14 -0.23 3.14
N PRO A 26 -8.56 -0.17 1.87
CA PRO A 26 -8.58 1.08 1.10
C PRO A 26 -9.44 2.17 1.74
N ASP A 27 -10.60 1.80 2.28
CA ASP A 27 -11.55 2.75 2.86
C ASP A 27 -11.05 3.26 4.22
N VAL A 28 -10.47 2.38 5.02
CA VAL A 28 -9.83 2.74 6.29
C VAL A 28 -8.68 3.73 6.05
N VAL A 29 -7.82 3.48 5.06
CA VAL A 29 -6.74 4.41 4.73
C VAL A 29 -7.30 5.77 4.32
N LYS A 30 -8.33 5.81 3.46
CA LYS A 30 -8.95 7.07 3.03
C LYS A 30 -9.54 7.85 4.20
N LYS A 31 -10.26 7.19 5.11
CA LYS A 31 -10.84 7.83 6.31
C LYS A 31 -9.76 8.39 7.24
N LEU A 32 -8.72 7.59 7.53
CA LEU A 32 -7.63 8.03 8.41
C LEU A 32 -6.81 9.17 7.79
N ALA A 33 -6.58 9.10 6.48
CA ALA A 33 -5.77 10.06 5.75
C ALA A 33 -6.53 11.30 5.27
N ALA A 34 -7.86 11.34 5.39
CA ALA A 34 -8.68 12.45 4.92
C ALA A 34 -8.17 13.84 5.37
N PRO A 35 -7.77 14.05 6.65
CA PRO A 35 -7.27 15.35 7.08
C PRO A 35 -5.84 15.66 6.61
N LEU A 36 -5.14 14.69 6.02
CA LEU A 36 -3.78 14.83 5.49
C LEU A 36 -3.76 15.11 3.99
N PHE A 37 -4.90 14.97 3.32
CA PHE A 37 -5.00 15.28 1.90
C PHE A 37 -4.62 16.74 1.63
N GLU A 38 -3.88 16.97 0.54
CA GLU A 38 -3.35 18.28 0.14
C GLU A 38 -2.35 18.95 1.10
N SER A 39 -2.02 18.32 2.22
CA SER A 39 -1.00 18.84 3.15
C SER A 39 0.45 18.61 2.69
N GLY A 40 0.65 17.98 1.54
CA GLY A 40 1.99 17.62 1.00
C GLY A 40 2.70 16.49 1.76
N ARG A 41 2.06 15.87 2.75
CA ARG A 41 2.64 14.78 3.55
C ARG A 41 2.55 13.43 2.84
N LYS A 42 3.52 12.53 3.06
CA LYS A 42 3.48 11.17 2.51
C LYS A 42 2.96 10.18 3.54
N ILE A 43 2.17 9.22 3.09
CA ILE A 43 1.67 8.08 3.83
C ILE A 43 2.57 6.90 3.52
N THR A 44 3.10 6.28 4.57
CA THR A 44 3.80 5.00 4.48
C THR A 44 2.93 3.93 5.11
N ALA A 45 2.60 2.88 4.37
CA ALA A 45 1.70 1.84 4.83
C ALA A 45 2.26 0.42 4.59
N ASP A 46 1.84 -0.53 5.41
CA ASP A 46 2.15 -1.94 5.20
C ASP A 46 1.23 -2.54 4.11
N HIS A 47 1.57 -3.75 3.67
CA HIS A 47 0.92 -4.46 2.58
C HIS A 47 -0.56 -4.77 2.83
N CYS A 48 -1.00 -4.89 4.08
CA CYS A 48 -2.41 -5.07 4.42
C CYS A 48 -3.26 -3.87 3.97
N PHE A 49 -2.64 -2.69 3.91
CA PHE A 49 -3.27 -1.43 3.54
C PHE A 49 -2.88 -0.95 2.15
N THR A 50 -2.07 -1.74 1.43
CA THR A 50 -1.56 -1.40 0.09
C THR A 50 -2.37 -2.12 -0.99
N ASP A 51 -3.01 -1.32 -1.83
CA ASP A 51 -3.70 -1.79 -3.03
C ASP A 51 -3.44 -0.89 -4.23
N PHE A 52 -3.38 -1.46 -5.43
CA PHE A 52 -3.08 -0.72 -6.65
C PHE A 52 -4.19 0.28 -7.00
N ASN A 53 -5.45 -0.05 -6.75
CA ASN A 53 -6.56 0.87 -6.99
C ASN A 53 -6.47 2.07 -6.04
N LEU A 54 -6.17 1.82 -4.77
CA LEU A 54 -5.95 2.87 -3.77
C LEU A 54 -4.79 3.79 -4.17
N ILE A 55 -3.66 3.22 -4.60
CA ILE A 55 -2.51 4.00 -5.07
C ILE A 55 -2.91 4.84 -6.28
N HIS A 56 -3.65 4.28 -7.23
CA HIS A 56 -4.10 5.01 -8.42
C HIS A 56 -4.98 6.22 -8.07
N GLU A 57 -5.87 6.08 -7.10
CA GLU A 57 -6.71 7.19 -6.61
C GLU A 57 -5.87 8.26 -5.88
N LEU A 58 -4.93 7.86 -5.02
CA LEU A 58 -4.09 8.77 -4.23
C LEU A 58 -2.89 9.35 -5.00
N LYS A 59 -2.64 8.85 -6.21
CA LYS A 59 -1.51 9.21 -7.06
C LYS A 59 -1.52 10.67 -7.48
N THR A 60 -2.70 11.24 -7.72
CA THR A 60 -2.87 12.67 -8.04
C THR A 60 -2.25 13.56 -6.97
N LYS A 61 -2.18 13.08 -5.72
CA LYS A 61 -1.64 13.78 -4.55
C LYS A 61 -0.19 13.37 -4.20
N LYS A 62 0.46 12.49 -4.98
CA LYS A 62 1.82 11.94 -4.73
C LYS A 62 2.04 11.46 -3.29
N LEU A 63 1.01 10.87 -2.70
CA LEU A 63 0.85 10.78 -1.25
C LEU A 63 1.23 9.42 -0.64
N TYR A 64 1.61 8.41 -1.43
CA TYR A 64 1.57 7.02 -0.94
C TYR A 64 2.84 6.22 -1.25
N VAL A 65 3.35 5.53 -0.23
CA VAL A 65 4.42 4.54 -0.30
C VAL A 65 3.97 3.31 0.50
N GLY A 66 4.11 2.12 -0.05
CA GLY A 66 3.75 0.90 0.68
C GLY A 66 4.43 -0.35 0.15
N THR A 67 4.34 -1.41 0.93
CA THR A 67 4.85 -2.73 0.56
C THR A 67 3.76 -3.52 -0.18
N VAL A 68 4.13 -4.34 -1.16
CA VAL A 68 3.16 -5.13 -1.94
C VAL A 68 3.45 -6.62 -1.73
N ARG A 69 2.42 -7.42 -1.42
CA ARG A 69 2.57 -8.89 -1.35
C ARG A 69 2.82 -9.47 -2.75
N LYS A 70 3.74 -10.44 -2.81
CA LYS A 70 4.13 -11.18 -4.04
C LYS A 70 2.95 -11.84 -4.77
N ASN A 71 1.87 -12.18 -4.06
CA ASN A 71 0.70 -12.85 -4.61
C ASN A 71 -0.35 -11.91 -5.25
N LYS A 72 -0.10 -10.59 -5.28
CA LYS A 72 -1.01 -9.63 -5.93
C LYS A 72 -1.03 -9.86 -7.43
N ARG A 73 -2.23 -10.11 -7.99
CA ARG A 73 -2.44 -10.44 -9.41
C ARG A 73 -2.01 -9.31 -10.36
N GLN A 74 -1.99 -8.06 -9.89
CA GLN A 74 -1.56 -6.91 -10.69
C GLN A 74 -0.03 -6.83 -10.87
N LEU A 75 0.75 -7.66 -10.19
CA LEU A 75 2.22 -7.66 -10.33
C LEU A 75 2.65 -8.34 -11.63
N PRO A 76 3.54 -7.71 -12.42
CA PRO A 76 4.12 -8.38 -13.58
C PRO A 76 4.95 -9.60 -13.15
N PHE A 77 4.92 -10.66 -13.96
CA PHE A 77 5.63 -11.91 -13.66
C PHE A 77 7.15 -11.71 -13.48
N SER A 78 7.73 -10.73 -14.18
CA SER A 78 9.15 -10.34 -14.03
C SER A 78 9.51 -9.87 -12.61
N PHE A 79 8.55 -9.28 -11.87
CA PHE A 79 8.74 -8.82 -10.49
C PHE A 79 8.54 -9.93 -9.46
N VAL A 80 7.83 -11.01 -9.84
CA VAL A 80 7.51 -12.15 -8.98
C VAL A 80 8.54 -13.27 -9.12
N ASN A 81 9.03 -13.52 -10.34
CA ASN A 81 10.00 -14.57 -10.62
C ASN A 81 11.44 -14.08 -10.36
N VAL A 82 11.94 -14.39 -9.17
CA VAL A 82 13.25 -13.94 -8.70
C VAL A 82 14.39 -14.96 -8.91
N LYS A 83 14.10 -16.15 -9.47
CA LYS A 83 15.05 -17.28 -9.55
C LYS A 83 16.37 -16.94 -10.26
N ARG A 84 16.34 -16.05 -11.25
CA ARG A 84 17.51 -15.64 -12.05
C ARG A 84 18.09 -14.29 -11.64
N ARG A 85 17.59 -13.67 -10.56
CA ARG A 85 18.04 -12.36 -10.10
C ARG A 85 19.19 -12.48 -9.10
N ALA A 86 20.22 -11.67 -9.27
CA ALA A 86 21.35 -11.63 -8.35
C ALA A 86 20.92 -11.14 -6.96
N GLN A 87 21.60 -11.62 -5.92
CA GLN A 87 21.41 -11.11 -4.57
C GLN A 87 21.78 -9.63 -4.51
N TYR A 88 21.07 -8.85 -3.69
CA TYR A 88 21.23 -7.41 -3.54
C TYR A 88 20.95 -6.62 -4.82
N SER A 89 20.37 -7.24 -5.85
CA SER A 89 19.91 -6.53 -7.03
C SER A 89 18.55 -5.88 -6.79
N SER A 90 18.36 -4.71 -7.39
CA SER A 90 17.08 -3.99 -7.45
C SER A 90 16.59 -3.91 -8.90
N MET A 91 15.27 -4.01 -9.08
CA MET A 91 14.60 -3.81 -10.37
C MET A 91 13.48 -2.80 -10.17
N PHE A 92 13.35 -1.89 -11.12
CA PHE A 92 12.37 -0.82 -11.07
C PHE A 92 11.41 -0.93 -12.26
N GLY A 93 10.12 -0.77 -11.99
CA GLY A 93 9.07 -0.70 -12.99
C GLY A 93 8.38 0.64 -12.89
N PHE A 94 8.20 1.30 -14.02
CA PHE A 94 7.56 2.60 -14.10
C PHE A 94 6.25 2.44 -14.86
N ASN A 95 5.15 2.90 -14.27
CA ASN A 95 3.86 2.89 -14.95
C ASN A 95 3.05 4.12 -14.56
N ASN A 96 2.70 4.95 -15.55
CA ASN A 96 1.85 6.12 -15.42
C ASN A 96 2.25 7.13 -14.33
N GLY A 97 3.46 7.11 -13.75
CA GLY A 97 3.84 7.94 -12.60
C GLY A 97 3.81 7.22 -11.24
N MET A 98 3.68 5.89 -11.26
CA MET A 98 3.98 4.99 -10.15
C MET A 98 5.33 4.33 -10.38
N VAL A 99 6.04 4.04 -9.28
CA VAL A 99 7.29 3.29 -9.30
C VAL A 99 7.12 2.04 -8.45
N LEU A 100 7.37 0.88 -9.05
CA LEU A 100 7.45 -0.40 -8.35
C LEU A 100 8.93 -0.77 -8.20
N ALA A 101 9.38 -1.02 -6.98
CA ALA A 101 10.73 -1.48 -6.70
C ALA A 101 10.70 -2.92 -6.19
N SER A 102 11.51 -3.80 -6.79
CA SER A 102 11.70 -5.19 -6.35
C SER A 102 13.17 -5.44 -6.03
N TYR A 103 13.44 -5.69 -4.75
CA TYR A 103 14.78 -5.88 -4.19
C TYR A 103 14.97 -7.30 -3.66
N ILE A 104 16.13 -7.90 -3.95
CA ILE A 104 16.50 -9.24 -3.48
C ILE A 104 17.43 -9.14 -2.28
N SER A 105 16.90 -9.24 -1.06
CA SER A 105 17.73 -9.15 0.15
C SER A 105 18.50 -10.44 0.47
N ARG A 106 17.94 -11.61 0.12
CA ARG A 106 18.55 -12.94 0.30
C ARG A 106 18.18 -13.85 -0.87
N LYS A 107 19.04 -14.81 -1.22
CA LYS A 107 18.83 -15.76 -2.33
C LYS A 107 17.74 -16.81 -2.07
N GLU A 108 17.21 -16.88 -0.84
CA GLU A 108 16.06 -17.74 -0.51
C GLU A 108 15.05 -16.99 0.37
N LYS A 109 13.89 -16.70 -0.23
CA LYS A 109 12.58 -16.72 0.43
C LYS A 109 11.62 -17.38 -0.56
N THR A 110 11.44 -18.68 -0.38
CA THR A 110 10.47 -19.52 -1.11
C THR A 110 9.09 -18.87 -1.05
#